data_AF-A0A816MYH8-F1
#
_entry.id   AF-A0A816MYH8-F1
#
_cell.length_a   1.000
_cell.length_b   1.000
_cell.length_c   1.000
_cell.angle_alpha   90.00
_cell.angle_beta   90.00
_cell.angle_gamma   90.00
#
_symmetry.space_group_name_H-M   'P 1'
#
loop_
_entity.id
_entity.type
_entity.pdbx_description
1 polymer ?
#
loop_
_entity_poly.entity_id
_entity_poly.type
_entity_poly.pdbx_seq_one_letter_code
_entity_poly.pdbx_strand_id
1 'polypeptide(L)'
;MLTTRFISAVLLLICCLAIVQCHNDATRVLLEKMSKSEQEHLRKYASRGLVIQQRKNNDSATDWSSSSEVNDTSSRASNESSESAKTRRHWNLENILRNDRRYSLREESEGISYTRPIPSDTCGRQQIAPKFSERIFGGFEAVAHSWPWQVLYQENGTCGGTLINQNYVLTAAHCISTEDPSLITIIAGIHNRDLGDADESSRQKLQVAEIFVHPDWNADTVINDIALLRLAEPANFNEYVQPACLPGPDPKPDSEVVLISWGAVKTGGGTHHVLKQTQVRVIENCEHFWTDINKEKQICVRDPSLNSAVCNGNSGGPLLQEHSGQWVVDGVTSFGHRECEMINHNMPNVYTRVSAYLPWINGIMHK
;
A
#
# COMPACT_ATOMS: atom_id res chain seq x y z
N MET A 1 46.08 2.99 -19.71
CA MET A 1 45.02 3.82 -19.11
C MET A 1 43.83 2.92 -18.78
N LEU A 2 43.87 2.26 -17.62
CA LEU A 2 42.67 1.64 -17.05
C LEU A 2 41.90 2.75 -16.33
N THR A 3 40.62 2.88 -16.65
CA THR A 3 39.78 4.01 -16.28
C THR A 3 39.43 3.98 -14.79
N THR A 4 39.32 5.17 -14.20
CA THR A 4 39.03 5.48 -12.79
C THR A 4 37.83 4.72 -12.19
N ARG A 5 36.96 4.17 -13.03
CA ARG A 5 35.82 3.34 -12.63
C ARG A 5 36.20 1.95 -12.12
N PHE A 6 37.30 1.36 -12.61
CA PHE A 6 37.77 0.06 -12.15
C PHE A 6 38.38 0.13 -10.75
N ILE A 7 39.07 1.23 -10.44
CA ILE A 7 39.67 1.49 -9.12
C ILE A 7 38.57 1.74 -8.07
N SER A 8 37.51 2.49 -8.42
CA SER A 8 36.36 2.70 -7.52
C SER A 8 35.58 1.41 -7.24
N ALA A 9 35.41 0.53 -8.23
CA ALA A 9 34.73 -0.76 -8.04
C ALA A 9 35.51 -1.70 -7.12
N VAL A 10 36.84 -1.74 -7.26
CA VAL A 10 37.72 -2.55 -6.40
C VAL A 10 37.78 -1.98 -4.97
N LEU A 11 37.81 -0.65 -4.81
CA LEU A 11 37.75 0.00 -3.49
C LEU A 11 36.42 -0.23 -2.77
N LEU A 12 35.30 -0.22 -3.49
CA LEU A 12 33.98 -0.54 -2.93
C LEU A 12 33.88 -2.01 -2.50
N LEU A 13 34.45 -2.94 -3.28
CA LEU A 13 34.49 -4.36 -2.93
C LEU A 13 35.33 -4.61 -1.67
N ILE A 14 36.46 -3.92 -1.54
CA ILE A 14 37.33 -3.99 -0.35
C ILE A 14 36.66 -3.33 0.87
N CYS A 15 35.92 -2.23 0.70
CA CYS A 15 35.10 -1.63 1.76
C CYS A 15 33.99 -2.58 2.24
N CYS A 16 33.28 -3.25 1.33
CA CYS A 16 32.26 -4.23 1.71
C CYS A 16 32.86 -5.41 2.50
N LEU A 17 34.06 -5.87 2.13
CA LEU A 17 34.75 -6.96 2.82
C LEU A 17 35.33 -6.56 4.19
N ALA A 18 35.57 -5.26 4.44
CA ALA A 18 36.10 -4.76 5.71
C ALA A 18 35.01 -4.38 6.73
N ILE A 19 33.79 -4.07 6.27
CA ILE A 19 32.62 -3.78 7.14
C ILE A 19 32.06 -5.09 7.72
N VAL A 20 32.17 -6.20 6.97
CA VAL A 20 31.94 -7.55 7.51
C VAL A 20 33.19 -7.94 8.30
N GLN A 21 33.03 -8.23 9.58
CA GLN A 21 34.10 -8.61 10.51
C GLN A 21 34.65 -10.02 10.19
N CYS A 22 35.16 -10.21 8.98
CA CYS A 22 35.80 -11.43 8.49
C CYS A 22 37.31 -11.23 8.51
N HIS A 23 37.95 -11.67 9.59
CA HIS A 23 39.38 -11.99 9.58
C HIS A 23 39.60 -13.25 8.71
N ASN A 24 39.74 -13.05 7.40
CA ASN A 24 40.12 -14.12 6.49
C ASN A 24 41.44 -13.78 5.78
N ASP A 25 42.27 -14.81 5.56
CA ASP A 25 43.63 -14.69 5.01
C ASP A 25 43.69 -14.00 3.63
N ALA A 26 42.58 -13.98 2.89
CA ALA A 26 42.44 -13.28 1.62
C ALA A 26 42.63 -11.74 1.74
N THR A 27 42.20 -11.14 2.85
CA THR A 27 42.28 -9.68 3.06
C THR A 27 43.71 -9.23 3.36
N ARG A 28 44.52 -10.08 4.02
CA ARG A 28 45.96 -9.83 4.26
C ARG A 28 46.78 -9.87 2.98
N VAL A 29 46.52 -10.86 2.12
CA VAL A 29 47.24 -11.02 0.84
C VAL A 29 46.98 -9.85 -0.12
N LEU A 30 45.77 -9.29 -0.09
CA LEU A 30 45.43 -8.11 -0.89
C LEU A 30 46.13 -6.84 -0.39
N LEU A 31 46.24 -6.65 0.93
CA LEU A 31 46.93 -5.50 1.53
C LEU A 31 48.44 -5.50 1.25
N GLU A 32 49.10 -6.65 1.24
CA GLU A 32 50.55 -6.77 0.98
C GLU A 32 50.94 -6.46 -0.47
N LYS A 33 50.00 -6.52 -1.42
CA LYS A 33 50.24 -6.19 -2.83
C LYS A 33 50.01 -4.70 -3.17
N MET A 34 49.53 -3.90 -2.22
CA MET A 34 49.27 -2.48 -2.41
C MET A 34 50.54 -1.64 -2.25
N SER A 35 50.65 -0.57 -3.05
CA SER A 35 51.73 0.39 -2.89
C SER A 35 51.60 1.16 -1.57
N LYS A 36 52.72 1.65 -1.03
CA LYS A 36 52.73 2.40 0.25
C LYS A 36 51.79 3.61 0.23
N SER A 37 51.60 4.27 -0.91
CA SER A 37 50.69 5.42 -1.00
C SER A 37 49.21 5.02 -0.95
N GLU A 38 48.84 3.83 -1.43
CA GLU A 38 47.47 3.34 -1.37
C GLU A 38 47.09 2.88 0.06
N GLN A 39 48.04 2.28 0.78
CA GLN A 39 47.88 1.94 2.20
C GLN A 39 47.71 3.21 3.07
N GLU A 40 48.47 4.27 2.78
CA GLU A 40 48.35 5.58 3.44
C GLU A 40 46.95 6.19 3.22
N HIS A 41 46.42 6.07 2.00
CA HIS A 41 45.11 6.63 1.64
C HIS A 41 43.96 5.90 2.34
N LEU A 42 44.04 4.56 2.45
CA LEU A 42 43.09 3.75 3.21
C LEU A 42 43.11 4.08 4.71
N ARG A 43 44.31 4.27 5.31
CA ARG A 43 44.44 4.67 6.73
C ARG A 43 43.79 6.03 7.00
N LYS A 44 43.95 6.99 6.09
CA LYS A 44 43.34 8.33 6.19
C LYS A 44 41.82 8.31 6.04
N TYR A 45 41.28 7.35 5.28
CA TYR A 45 39.84 7.12 5.15
C TYR A 45 39.25 6.41 6.38
N ALA A 46 39.94 5.41 6.93
CA ALA A 46 39.53 4.73 8.16
C ALA A 46 39.52 5.67 9.39
N SER A 47 40.51 6.57 9.49
CA SER A 47 40.53 7.59 10.56
C SER A 47 39.39 8.61 10.43
N ARG A 48 38.83 8.83 9.23
CA ARG A 48 37.65 9.67 9.02
C ARG A 48 36.34 8.94 9.33
N GLY A 49 36.27 7.63 9.13
CA GLY A 49 35.13 6.78 9.52
C GLY A 49 34.95 6.69 11.03
N LEU A 50 36.04 6.61 11.80
CA LEU A 50 36.01 6.57 13.27
C LEU A 50 35.51 7.88 13.92
N VAL A 51 35.70 9.03 13.26
CA VAL A 51 35.20 10.34 13.75
C VAL A 51 33.67 10.48 13.62
N ILE A 52 33.03 9.70 12.73
CA ILE A 52 31.57 9.70 12.56
C ILE A 52 30.89 8.79 13.61
N GLN A 53 31.60 7.80 14.15
CA GLN A 53 31.06 6.87 15.14
C GLN A 53 31.20 7.38 16.60
N GLN A 54 32.18 8.25 16.88
CA GLN A 54 32.28 8.92 18.19
C GLN A 54 31.29 10.09 18.40
N ARG A 55 30.70 10.65 17.33
CA ARG A 55 29.66 11.69 17.44
C ARG A 55 28.25 11.16 17.69
N LYS A 56 27.99 9.85 17.55
CA LYS A 56 26.70 9.23 17.89
C LYS A 56 26.65 8.64 19.32
N ASN A 57 27.79 8.50 19.99
CA ASN A 57 27.87 7.95 21.35
C ASN A 57 27.90 9.01 22.46
N ASN A 58 27.85 10.31 22.14
CA ASN A 58 27.91 11.40 23.14
C ASN A 58 26.59 12.13 23.39
N ASP A 59 25.50 11.80 22.69
CA ASP A 59 24.18 12.44 22.89
C ASP A 59 23.20 11.59 23.73
N SER A 60 23.69 10.61 24.48
CA SER A 60 22.87 9.77 25.38
C SER A 60 23.50 9.55 26.76
N ALA A 61 24.13 10.58 27.32
CA ALA A 61 24.54 10.58 28.73
C ALA A 61 24.54 12.01 29.31
N THR A 62 23.44 12.37 29.99
CA THR A 62 23.46 13.03 31.31
C THR A 62 22.04 13.24 31.80
N ASP A 63 21.72 12.63 32.94
CA ASP A 63 20.56 12.91 33.78
C ASP A 63 21.04 13.73 35.02
N TRP A 64 20.12 14.50 35.61
CA TRP A 64 20.17 15.22 36.90
C TRP A 64 20.98 16.53 37.06
N SER A 65 20.28 17.66 37.24
CA SER A 65 20.02 18.26 38.58
C SER A 65 19.41 19.67 38.55
N SER A 66 18.75 20.03 39.66
CA SER A 66 18.35 21.36 40.17
C SER A 66 17.13 22.11 39.60
N SER A 67 15.99 21.94 40.30
CA SER A 67 15.26 22.94 41.11
C SER A 67 15.19 24.42 40.69
N SER A 68 13.95 24.91 40.51
CA SER A 68 13.41 26.16 41.11
C SER A 68 11.92 26.30 40.74
N GLU A 69 11.01 26.09 41.70
CA GLU A 69 10.16 27.14 42.33
C GLU A 69 9.09 27.76 41.42
N VAL A 70 7.83 27.31 41.55
CA VAL A 70 6.63 28.18 41.72
C VAL A 70 5.60 27.37 42.54
N ASN A 71 5.38 27.78 43.79
CA ASN A 71 4.23 27.37 44.60
C ASN A 71 3.19 28.47 44.54
N ASP A 72 1.97 28.14 44.14
CA ASP A 72 0.79 28.99 44.29
C ASP A 72 -0.13 28.39 45.36
N THR A 73 -0.67 29.27 46.21
CA THR A 73 -1.35 28.90 47.46
C THR A 73 -2.83 29.29 47.48
N SER A 74 -3.61 28.42 48.13
CA SER A 74 -4.95 28.67 48.72
C SER A 74 -6.13 28.61 47.74
N SER A 75 -7.36 28.21 48.10
CA SER A 75 -7.98 27.65 49.31
C SER A 75 -9.42 27.24 48.89
N ARG A 76 -9.87 26.01 49.14
CA ARG A 76 -10.87 25.60 50.16
C ARG A 76 -12.19 26.40 50.18
N ALA A 77 -13.31 25.76 49.79
CA ALA A 77 -14.59 25.83 50.51
C ALA A 77 -15.56 24.72 50.06
N SER A 78 -16.15 24.08 51.05
CA SER A 78 -17.22 23.07 51.06
C SER A 78 -18.59 23.72 51.29
N ASN A 79 -19.67 23.03 50.89
CA ASN A 79 -21.07 23.02 51.40
C ASN A 79 -21.96 22.50 50.23
N GLU A 80 -23.10 21.82 50.35
CA GLU A 80 -23.93 21.26 51.43
C GLU A 80 -24.96 20.32 50.75
N SER A 81 -25.69 19.56 51.58
CA SER A 81 -26.56 18.40 51.29
C SER A 81 -28.03 18.69 50.92
N SER A 82 -28.69 17.66 50.34
CA SER A 82 -30.15 17.32 50.38
C SER A 82 -31.13 18.32 49.72
N GLU A 83 -32.27 17.97 49.11
CA GLU A 83 -33.33 17.01 49.47
C GLU A 83 -34.36 16.85 48.31
N SER A 84 -35.30 15.93 48.48
CA SER A 84 -36.26 15.34 47.52
C SER A 84 -37.39 16.24 46.98
N ALA A 85 -37.98 15.84 45.83
CA ALA A 85 -39.34 15.24 45.77
C ALA A 85 -40.15 15.56 44.48
N LYS A 86 -40.68 14.48 43.88
CA LYS A 86 -42.02 14.31 43.25
C LYS A 86 -42.31 15.15 41.98
N THR A 87 -42.73 14.55 40.87
CA THR A 87 -44.17 14.27 40.65
C THR A 87 -44.40 13.29 39.49
N ARG A 88 -45.33 12.33 39.69
CA ARG A 88 -45.87 11.36 38.72
C ARG A 88 -46.91 12.02 37.80
N ARG A 89 -47.10 11.49 36.59
CA ARG A 89 -48.41 11.09 35.98
C ARG A 89 -48.14 10.50 34.58
N HIS A 90 -48.23 9.18 34.42
CA HIS A 90 -49.39 8.41 33.95
C HIS A 90 -49.81 8.77 32.51
N TRP A 91 -49.44 7.89 31.58
CA TRP A 91 -49.95 7.82 30.22
C TRP A 91 -51.35 7.18 30.22
N ASN A 92 -52.30 7.77 29.50
CA ASN A 92 -53.57 7.14 29.17
C ASN A 92 -53.81 7.28 27.67
N LEU A 93 -54.08 6.16 27.01
CA LEU A 93 -54.31 6.04 25.57
C LEU A 93 -55.81 6.10 25.24
N GLU A 94 -56.09 6.55 24.01
CA GLU A 94 -57.31 6.41 23.20
C GLU A 94 -58.39 7.51 23.23
N ASN A 95 -58.49 8.26 22.11
CA ASN A 95 -59.59 8.24 21.12
C ASN A 95 -59.46 9.48 20.20
N ILE A 96 -59.04 9.34 18.93
CA ILE A 96 -59.83 8.98 17.74
C ILE A 96 -60.68 10.15 17.16
N LEU A 97 -60.28 10.56 15.94
CA LEU A 97 -60.97 11.28 14.85
C LEU A 97 -61.11 12.82 14.91
N ARG A 98 -60.48 13.49 13.92
CA ARG A 98 -61.19 14.41 13.00
C ARG A 98 -60.32 14.91 11.83
N ASN A 99 -60.86 14.71 10.63
CA ASN A 99 -60.82 15.57 9.44
C ASN A 99 -59.50 15.87 8.71
N ASP A 100 -59.37 15.16 7.59
CA ASP A 100 -59.04 15.64 6.24
C ASP A 100 -59.08 17.17 6.01
N ARG A 101 -57.92 17.75 5.62
CA ARG A 101 -57.83 18.85 4.65
C ARG A 101 -56.39 19.04 4.17
N ARG A 102 -56.23 18.97 2.85
CA ARG A 102 -55.02 19.29 2.07
C ARG A 102 -54.30 20.54 2.60
N TYR A 103 -53.04 20.37 2.97
CA TYR A 103 -52.03 21.42 2.88
C TYR A 103 -50.82 20.84 2.16
N SER A 104 -50.64 21.28 0.92
CA SER A 104 -49.37 21.19 0.21
C SER A 104 -48.37 22.05 0.98
N LEU A 105 -47.38 21.41 1.60
CA LEU A 105 -46.19 22.08 2.12
C LEU A 105 -44.95 21.37 1.59
N ARG A 106 -44.15 22.17 0.87
CA ARG A 106 -42.75 21.94 0.52
C ARG A 106 -42.01 21.14 1.59
N GLU A 107 -41.43 20.01 1.21
CA GLU A 107 -40.27 19.45 1.90
C GLU A 107 -39.02 20.08 1.28
N GLU A 108 -38.52 21.13 1.93
CA GLU A 108 -37.13 21.56 1.79
C GLU A 108 -36.41 21.27 3.11
N SER A 109 -35.25 20.62 2.96
CA SER A 109 -34.09 20.56 3.86
C SER A 109 -34.28 19.93 5.25
N GLU A 110 -33.68 18.76 5.45
CA GLU A 110 -32.37 18.60 6.11
C GLU A 110 -32.07 17.10 6.29
N GLY A 111 -31.55 16.48 5.24
CA GLY A 111 -31.04 15.11 5.31
C GLY A 111 -29.64 15.11 5.89
N ILE A 112 -29.50 15.05 7.22
CA ILE A 112 -28.25 14.59 7.84
C ILE A 112 -28.08 13.14 7.40
N SER A 113 -27.20 12.92 6.42
CA SER A 113 -26.75 11.59 5.99
C SER A 113 -25.90 11.00 7.11
N TYR A 114 -26.55 10.36 8.09
CA TYR A 114 -25.87 9.39 8.92
C TYR A 114 -25.50 8.23 8.00
N THR A 115 -24.27 8.24 7.49
CA THR A 115 -23.70 7.09 6.78
C THR A 115 -23.84 5.90 7.72
N ARG A 116 -24.73 4.96 7.36
CA ARG A 116 -24.83 3.71 8.11
C ARG A 116 -23.43 3.08 8.09
N PRO A 117 -22.92 2.58 9.24
CA PRO A 117 -21.68 1.82 9.26
C PRO A 117 -21.73 0.76 8.17
N ILE A 118 -20.71 0.74 7.31
CA ILE A 118 -20.64 -0.24 6.22
C ILE A 118 -20.43 -1.60 6.87
N PRO A 119 -21.33 -2.58 6.65
CA PRO A 119 -21.18 -3.91 7.24
C PRO A 119 -19.83 -4.53 6.84
N SER A 120 -19.14 -5.16 7.80
CA SER A 120 -17.80 -5.73 7.58
C SER A 120 -17.78 -6.90 6.58
N ASP A 121 -18.95 -7.45 6.25
CA ASP A 121 -19.19 -8.51 5.28
C ASP A 121 -19.49 -8.00 3.86
N THR A 122 -19.57 -6.68 3.67
CA THR A 122 -19.75 -6.08 2.33
C THR A 122 -18.40 -5.78 1.67
N CYS A 123 -18.24 -6.25 0.43
CA CYS A 123 -17.06 -6.02 -0.40
C CYS A 123 -17.43 -5.54 -1.80
N GLY A 124 -16.45 -4.97 -2.50
CA GLY A 124 -16.53 -4.61 -3.92
C GLY A 124 -17.56 -3.53 -4.25
N ARG A 125 -18.15 -2.89 -3.23
CA ARG A 125 -19.07 -1.77 -3.38
C ARG A 125 -18.30 -0.50 -3.04
N GLN A 126 -18.50 0.53 -3.85
CA GLN A 126 -17.90 1.84 -3.65
C GLN A 126 -19.01 2.88 -3.62
N GLN A 127 -18.89 3.89 -2.77
CA GLN A 127 -19.86 4.98 -2.70
C GLN A 127 -19.63 6.00 -3.82
N ILE A 128 -18.38 6.17 -4.25
CA ILE A 128 -17.98 7.06 -5.33
C ILE A 128 -17.65 6.21 -6.55
N ALA A 129 -18.44 6.33 -7.61
CA ALA A 129 -18.21 5.57 -8.84
C ALA A 129 -17.03 6.15 -9.64
N PRO A 130 -16.16 5.29 -10.23
CA PRO A 130 -15.15 5.73 -11.19
C PRO A 130 -15.84 6.23 -12.46
N LYS A 131 -15.18 7.15 -13.15
CA LYS A 131 -15.63 7.65 -14.45
C LYS A 131 -14.61 7.28 -15.50
N PHE A 132 -14.99 6.43 -16.43
CA PHE A 132 -14.18 6.13 -17.60
C PHE A 132 -14.56 7.10 -18.71
N SER A 133 -13.65 7.98 -19.13
CA SER A 133 -13.87 8.78 -20.34
C SER A 133 -13.84 7.86 -21.56
N GLU A 134 -14.75 8.05 -22.51
CA GLU A 134 -14.76 7.29 -23.76
C GLU A 134 -13.38 7.36 -24.45
N ARG A 135 -12.63 6.25 -24.41
CA ARG A 135 -11.41 5.98 -25.18
C ARG A 135 -10.13 6.77 -24.86
N ILE A 136 -9.89 7.19 -23.63
CA ILE A 136 -8.54 7.67 -23.26
C ILE A 136 -7.70 6.51 -22.74
N PHE A 137 -6.93 5.91 -23.64
CA PHE A 137 -5.87 4.98 -23.31
C PHE A 137 -4.60 5.77 -23.00
N GLY A 138 -3.95 5.48 -21.88
CA GLY A 138 -2.81 6.24 -21.37
C GLY A 138 -2.82 6.51 -19.87
N GLY A 139 -3.80 5.98 -19.13
CA GLY A 139 -4.01 6.28 -17.72
C GLY A 139 -4.53 7.71 -17.52
N PHE A 140 -5.76 7.84 -17.04
CA PHE A 140 -6.30 9.14 -16.65
C PHE A 140 -6.46 9.19 -15.13
N GLU A 141 -6.62 10.40 -14.60
CA GLU A 141 -6.82 10.56 -13.16
C GLU A 141 -8.09 9.87 -12.71
N ALA A 142 -7.98 9.02 -11.71
CA ALA A 142 -9.14 8.41 -11.09
C ALA A 142 -10.00 9.50 -10.44
N VAL A 143 -11.31 9.28 -10.37
CA VAL A 143 -12.15 10.12 -9.52
C VAL A 143 -11.65 9.94 -8.08
N ALA A 144 -11.38 11.03 -7.37
CA ALA A 144 -10.85 10.96 -6.01
C ALA A 144 -11.69 10.02 -5.14
N HIS A 145 -11.01 9.08 -4.47
CA HIS A 145 -11.60 8.05 -3.61
C HIS A 145 -12.60 7.08 -4.28
N SER A 146 -12.61 6.98 -5.62
CA SER A 146 -13.44 5.99 -6.33
C SER A 146 -12.95 4.55 -6.22
N TRP A 147 -11.77 4.32 -5.65
CA TRP A 147 -11.17 2.99 -5.48
C TRP A 147 -10.81 2.73 -4.00
N PRO A 148 -11.80 2.50 -3.12
CA PRO A 148 -11.62 2.54 -1.67
C PRO A 148 -10.81 1.37 -1.07
N TRP A 149 -10.53 0.34 -1.87
CA TRP A 149 -9.69 -0.80 -1.49
C TRP A 149 -8.21 -0.63 -1.85
N GLN A 150 -7.87 0.37 -2.65
CA GLN A 150 -6.50 0.62 -3.03
C GLN A 150 -5.71 1.12 -1.82
N VAL A 151 -4.57 0.48 -1.56
CA VAL A 151 -3.66 0.91 -0.50
C VAL A 151 -2.25 1.13 -1.02
N LEU A 152 -1.51 2.00 -0.35
CA LEU A 152 -0.09 2.23 -0.58
C LEU A 152 0.72 1.46 0.48
N TYR A 153 1.72 0.70 0.02
CA TYR A 153 2.71 0.06 0.87
C TYR A 153 3.86 1.04 1.14
N GLN A 154 3.92 1.55 2.37
CA GLN A 154 4.86 2.59 2.79
C GLN A 154 6.01 2.00 3.61
N GLU A 155 6.91 1.29 2.94
CA GLU A 155 8.29 1.05 3.40
C GLU A 155 9.25 1.85 2.51
N ASN A 156 9.14 1.66 1.19
CA ASN A 156 9.86 2.43 0.16
C ASN A 156 8.93 3.24 -0.76
N GLY A 157 7.61 3.19 -0.53
CA GLY A 157 6.60 3.92 -1.30
C GLY A 157 6.42 3.44 -2.75
N THR A 158 6.89 2.25 -3.11
CA THR A 158 6.91 1.77 -4.50
C THR A 158 5.81 0.76 -4.83
N CYS A 159 5.25 0.09 -3.82
CA CYS A 159 4.21 -0.92 -4.00
C CYS A 159 2.83 -0.43 -3.55
N GLY A 160 1.80 -1.06 -4.11
CA GLY A 160 0.43 -0.97 -3.66
C GLY A 160 -0.02 -2.27 -2.99
N GLY A 161 -1.30 -2.31 -2.69
CA GLY A 161 -2.01 -3.47 -2.17
C GLY A 161 -3.51 -3.29 -2.34
N THR A 162 -4.24 -4.31 -1.93
CA THR A 162 -5.70 -4.33 -1.94
C THR A 162 -6.23 -4.73 -0.59
N LEU A 163 -7.06 -3.88 0.02
CA LEU A 163 -7.82 -4.27 1.20
C LEU A 163 -8.88 -5.31 0.79
N ILE A 164 -8.81 -6.52 1.33
CA ILE A 164 -9.73 -7.62 0.98
C ILE A 164 -10.75 -7.92 2.09
N ASN A 165 -10.49 -7.43 3.31
CA ASN A 165 -11.44 -7.30 4.42
C ASN A 165 -10.86 -6.30 5.43
N GLN A 166 -11.50 -6.14 6.59
CA GLN A 166 -11.07 -5.17 7.61
C GLN A 166 -9.68 -5.46 8.20
N ASN A 167 -9.18 -6.70 8.12
CA ASN A 167 -7.95 -7.14 8.78
C ASN A 167 -6.83 -7.50 7.81
N TYR A 168 -7.09 -7.65 6.51
CA TYR A 168 -6.13 -8.22 5.57
C TYR A 168 -5.97 -7.36 4.32
N VAL A 169 -4.71 -7.19 3.95
CA VAL A 169 -4.27 -6.58 2.70
C VAL A 169 -3.59 -7.64 1.84
N LEU A 170 -4.01 -7.73 0.59
CA LEU A 170 -3.41 -8.54 -0.45
C LEU A 170 -2.37 -7.71 -1.23
N THR A 171 -1.17 -8.25 -1.41
CA THR A 171 -0.10 -7.61 -2.19
C THR A 171 0.80 -8.67 -2.84
N ALA A 172 1.85 -8.24 -3.55
CA ALA A 172 2.81 -9.12 -4.19
C ALA A 172 3.89 -9.56 -3.19
N ALA A 173 4.43 -10.77 -3.35
CA ALA A 173 5.50 -11.27 -2.50
C ALA A 173 6.80 -10.47 -2.70
N HIS A 174 7.10 -10.05 -3.92
CA HIS A 174 8.29 -9.25 -4.22
C HIS A 174 8.26 -7.84 -3.60
N CYS A 175 7.11 -7.38 -3.12
CA CYS A 175 6.99 -6.11 -2.39
C CYS A 175 7.50 -6.20 -0.95
N ILE A 176 7.63 -7.41 -0.40
CA ILE A 176 8.06 -7.63 0.97
C ILE A 176 9.60 -7.57 1.03
N SER A 177 10.15 -6.47 1.53
CA SER A 177 11.60 -6.29 1.69
C SER A 177 12.12 -6.51 3.11
N THR A 178 11.23 -6.81 4.06
CA THR A 178 11.54 -7.01 5.48
C THR A 178 10.73 -8.16 6.06
N GLU A 179 11.31 -8.86 7.04
CA GLU A 179 10.61 -9.85 7.86
C GLU A 179 9.97 -9.22 9.11
N ASP A 180 10.35 -7.99 9.46
CA ASP A 180 9.80 -7.26 10.61
C ASP A 180 8.53 -6.48 10.19
N PRO A 181 7.32 -6.92 10.63
CA PRO A 181 6.07 -6.26 10.28
C PRO A 181 5.97 -4.83 10.81
N SER A 182 6.71 -4.47 11.88
CA SER A 182 6.68 -3.12 12.45
C SER A 182 7.31 -2.06 11.55
N LEU A 183 8.09 -2.48 10.55
CA LEU A 183 8.68 -1.60 9.53
C LEU A 183 7.71 -1.31 8.37
N ILE A 184 6.56 -1.99 8.32
CA ILE A 184 5.58 -1.86 7.25
C ILE A 184 4.40 -1.01 7.75
N THR A 185 4.16 0.11 7.08
CA THR A 185 2.91 0.86 7.23
C THR A 185 2.10 0.79 5.94
N ILE A 186 0.81 0.47 6.06
CA ILE A 186 -0.14 0.52 4.95
C ILE A 186 -0.94 1.83 5.05
N ILE A 187 -1.08 2.53 3.92
CA ILE A 187 -1.87 3.74 3.83
C ILE A 187 -3.12 3.49 2.98
N ALA A 188 -4.29 3.69 3.58
CA ALA A 188 -5.59 3.55 2.91
C ALA A 188 -6.34 4.89 2.86
N GLY A 189 -7.35 4.99 2.00
CA GLY A 189 -8.25 6.15 1.94
C GLY A 189 -7.70 7.36 1.18
N ILE A 190 -6.60 7.20 0.47
CA ILE A 190 -5.88 8.31 -0.20
C ILE A 190 -6.16 8.35 -1.70
N HIS A 191 -6.24 9.56 -2.26
CA HIS A 191 -6.15 9.83 -3.69
C HIS A 191 -4.78 10.39 -4.06
N ASN A 192 -4.23 11.27 -3.21
CA ASN A 192 -2.92 11.89 -3.45
C ASN A 192 -1.88 11.44 -2.42
N ARG A 193 -0.87 10.70 -2.89
CA ARG A 193 0.14 10.09 -2.02
C ARG A 193 1.12 11.07 -1.37
N ASP A 194 1.19 12.30 -1.86
CA ASP A 194 2.11 13.33 -1.35
C ASP A 194 1.46 14.28 -0.34
N LEU A 195 0.14 14.20 -0.18
CA LEU A 195 -0.57 14.96 0.85
C LEU A 195 -0.38 14.33 2.23
N GLY A 196 -0.35 15.18 3.25
CA GLY A 196 -0.36 14.76 4.65
C GLY A 196 -1.78 14.64 5.20
N ASP A 197 -1.89 14.14 6.43
CA ASP A 197 -3.17 13.88 7.11
C ASP A 197 -4.07 15.13 7.21
N ALA A 198 -3.48 16.34 7.27
CA ALA A 198 -4.23 17.60 7.34
C ALA A 198 -4.93 17.97 6.01
N ASP A 199 -4.33 17.57 4.88
CA ASP A 199 -4.83 17.89 3.53
C ASP A 199 -5.67 16.75 2.96
N GLU A 200 -5.63 15.57 3.58
CA GLU A 200 -6.38 14.37 3.19
C GLU A 200 -6.84 13.59 4.43
N SER A 201 -7.90 14.09 5.06
CA SER A 201 -8.44 13.56 6.33
C SER A 201 -9.03 12.15 6.23
N SER A 202 -9.26 11.65 5.02
CA SER A 202 -9.69 10.28 4.73
C SER A 202 -8.59 9.23 4.94
N ARG A 203 -7.34 9.66 5.08
CA ARG A 203 -6.16 8.81 5.24
C ARG A 203 -6.21 7.97 6.51
N GLN A 204 -5.92 6.68 6.37
CA GLN A 204 -5.70 5.76 7.49
C GLN A 204 -4.29 5.17 7.42
N LYS A 205 -3.55 5.26 8.52
CA LYS A 205 -2.24 4.62 8.70
C LYS A 205 -2.45 3.31 9.46
N LEU A 206 -2.29 2.20 8.77
CA LEU A 206 -2.58 0.86 9.27
C LEU A 206 -1.26 0.12 9.50
N GLN A 207 -1.00 -0.28 10.74
CA GLN A 207 0.19 -1.05 11.10
C GLN A 207 0.00 -2.53 10.75
N VAL A 208 1.08 -3.22 10.41
CA VAL A 208 1.07 -4.66 10.13
C VAL A 208 1.46 -5.42 11.40
N ALA A 209 0.74 -6.49 11.72
CA ALA A 209 1.05 -7.41 12.80
C ALA A 209 1.75 -8.67 12.30
N GLU A 210 1.35 -9.20 11.14
CA GLU A 210 1.92 -10.43 10.59
C GLU A 210 2.04 -10.34 9.06
N ILE A 211 3.12 -10.94 8.53
CA ILE A 211 3.42 -11.04 7.10
C ILE A 211 3.32 -12.50 6.69
N PHE A 212 2.54 -12.78 5.65
CA PHE A 212 2.41 -14.11 5.06
C PHE A 212 2.82 -14.07 3.59
N VAL A 213 4.09 -14.39 3.31
CA VAL A 213 4.56 -14.64 1.94
C VAL A 213 4.17 -16.06 1.53
N HIS A 214 3.72 -16.25 0.29
CA HIS A 214 3.42 -17.60 -0.20
C HIS A 214 4.67 -18.50 -0.09
N PRO A 215 4.58 -19.71 0.52
CA PRO A 215 5.75 -20.54 0.82
C PRO A 215 6.53 -20.97 -0.43
N ASP A 216 5.83 -21.10 -1.56
CA ASP A 216 6.43 -21.45 -2.85
C ASP A 216 6.84 -20.23 -3.70
N TRP A 217 6.84 -19.01 -3.14
CA TRP A 217 7.32 -17.81 -3.84
C TRP A 217 8.75 -18.03 -4.36
N ASN A 218 8.96 -17.78 -5.65
CA ASN A 218 10.25 -17.94 -6.30
C ASN A 218 10.58 -16.70 -7.12
N ALA A 219 11.59 -15.95 -6.67
CA ALA A 219 12.01 -14.69 -7.30
C ALA A 219 12.67 -14.86 -8.68
N ASP A 220 13.22 -16.03 -8.99
CA ASP A 220 13.87 -16.30 -10.29
C ASP A 220 12.83 -16.52 -11.39
N THR A 221 11.76 -17.26 -11.07
CA THR A 221 10.66 -17.57 -12.00
C THR A 221 9.50 -16.58 -11.92
N VAL A 222 9.45 -15.79 -10.84
CA VAL A 222 8.37 -14.84 -10.54
C VAL A 222 6.99 -15.54 -10.46
N ILE A 223 6.99 -16.78 -9.95
CA ILE A 223 5.79 -17.61 -9.73
C ILE A 223 5.44 -17.62 -8.23
N ASN A 224 4.14 -17.62 -7.93
CA ASN A 224 3.58 -17.49 -6.58
C ASN A 224 3.89 -16.12 -5.94
N ASP A 225 3.88 -15.06 -6.76
CA ASP A 225 4.12 -13.68 -6.34
C ASP A 225 2.92 -13.10 -5.60
N ILE A 226 2.70 -13.56 -4.38
CA ILE A 226 1.55 -13.17 -3.56
C ILE A 226 1.90 -13.18 -2.08
N ALA A 227 1.43 -12.16 -1.37
CA ALA A 227 1.56 -12.04 0.07
C ALA A 227 0.27 -11.49 0.68
N LEU A 228 0.01 -11.88 1.93
CA LEU A 228 -1.02 -11.31 2.78
C LEU A 228 -0.38 -10.59 3.96
N LEU A 229 -0.91 -9.43 4.29
CA LEU A 229 -0.52 -8.66 5.47
C LEU A 229 -1.72 -8.62 6.40
N ARG A 230 -1.55 -9.12 7.62
CA ARG A 230 -2.55 -8.97 8.69
C ARG A 230 -2.30 -7.64 9.39
N LEU A 231 -3.31 -6.79 9.40
CA LEU A 231 -3.28 -5.52 10.11
C LEU A 231 -3.31 -5.75 11.63
N ALA A 232 -2.59 -4.90 12.36
CA ALA A 232 -2.56 -4.93 13.82
C ALA A 232 -3.91 -4.52 14.42
N GLU A 233 -4.58 -3.57 13.78
CA GLU A 233 -5.94 -3.13 14.11
C GLU A 233 -6.80 -3.15 12.83
N PRO A 234 -8.11 -3.45 12.94
CA PRO A 234 -8.98 -3.42 11.79
C PRO A 234 -9.02 -2.04 11.12
N ALA A 235 -9.03 -2.01 9.79
CA ALA A 235 -9.28 -0.81 9.01
C ALA A 235 -10.69 -0.27 9.30
N ASN A 236 -10.82 1.05 9.45
CA ASN A 236 -12.10 1.68 9.75
C ASN A 236 -12.89 1.90 8.46
N PHE A 237 -13.84 1.01 8.16
CA PHE A 237 -14.60 1.13 6.92
C PHE A 237 -15.46 2.40 6.89
N ASN A 238 -15.35 3.14 5.79
CA ASN A 238 -16.10 4.36 5.52
C ASN A 238 -16.26 4.56 4.00
N GLU A 239 -16.72 5.72 3.56
CA GLU A 239 -16.90 6.00 2.13
C GLU A 239 -15.60 5.92 1.29
N TYR A 240 -14.43 6.08 1.92
CA TYR A 240 -13.10 6.10 1.28
C TYR A 240 -12.27 4.84 1.50
N VAL A 241 -12.63 4.00 2.48
CA VAL A 241 -11.91 2.77 2.85
C VAL A 241 -12.90 1.62 2.94
N GLN A 242 -12.83 0.69 1.99
CA GLN A 242 -13.71 -0.48 1.86
C GLN A 242 -12.96 -1.61 1.17
N PRO A 243 -13.33 -2.88 1.36
CA PRO A 243 -12.59 -3.98 0.76
C PRO A 243 -13.07 -4.29 -0.67
N ALA A 244 -12.16 -4.79 -1.52
CA ALA A 244 -12.52 -5.46 -2.76
C ALA A 244 -12.98 -6.89 -2.47
N CYS A 245 -13.83 -7.45 -3.32
CA CYS A 245 -14.19 -8.85 -3.20
C CYS A 245 -13.07 -9.75 -3.71
N LEU A 246 -12.85 -10.90 -3.05
CA LEU A 246 -12.07 -11.98 -3.66
C LEU A 246 -12.81 -12.52 -4.89
N PRO A 247 -12.06 -12.98 -5.92
CA PRO A 247 -12.65 -13.36 -7.19
C PRO A 247 -13.41 -14.68 -7.10
N GLY A 248 -14.36 -14.84 -8.03
CA GLY A 248 -15.02 -16.11 -8.29
C GLY A 248 -14.40 -16.77 -9.54
N PRO A 249 -15.16 -16.93 -10.63
CA PRO A 249 -14.60 -17.36 -11.91
C PRO A 249 -13.61 -16.33 -12.47
N ASP A 250 -12.54 -16.82 -13.09
CA ASP A 250 -11.55 -15.95 -13.75
C ASP A 250 -12.14 -15.13 -14.90
N PRO A 251 -11.53 -13.96 -15.19
CA PRO A 251 -11.90 -13.18 -16.35
C PRO A 251 -11.59 -13.98 -17.62
N LYS A 252 -12.54 -13.96 -18.56
CA LYS A 252 -12.38 -14.62 -19.87
C LYS A 252 -11.40 -13.83 -20.74
N PRO A 253 -10.79 -14.46 -21.76
CA PRO A 253 -10.04 -13.75 -22.78
C PRO A 253 -10.84 -12.57 -23.36
N ASP A 254 -10.15 -11.48 -23.68
CA ASP A 254 -10.70 -10.20 -24.13
C ASP A 254 -11.62 -9.47 -23.15
N SER A 255 -11.85 -10.01 -21.95
CA SER A 255 -12.58 -9.29 -20.91
C SER A 255 -11.87 -7.99 -20.56
N GLU A 256 -12.66 -6.94 -20.36
CA GLU A 256 -12.15 -5.67 -19.88
C GLU A 256 -11.90 -5.76 -18.37
N VAL A 257 -10.74 -5.25 -17.97
CA VAL A 257 -10.28 -5.19 -16.59
C VAL A 257 -9.64 -3.83 -16.35
N VAL A 258 -9.64 -3.40 -15.09
CA VAL A 258 -9.19 -2.07 -14.68
C VAL A 258 -7.92 -2.19 -13.85
N LEU A 259 -6.98 -1.30 -14.12
CA LEU A 259 -5.79 -1.13 -13.30
C LEU A 259 -5.81 0.25 -12.65
N ILE A 260 -5.28 0.32 -11.44
CA ILE A 260 -5.18 1.55 -10.66
C ILE A 260 -3.82 1.65 -9.99
N SER A 261 -3.20 2.84 -10.04
CA SER A 261 -1.88 3.05 -9.43
C SER A 261 -1.40 4.50 -9.37
N TRP A 262 -0.47 4.74 -8.45
CA TRP A 262 0.38 5.94 -8.37
C TRP A 262 1.76 5.75 -9.02
N GLY A 263 1.99 4.60 -9.67
CA GLY A 263 3.19 4.26 -10.40
C GLY A 263 3.33 5.03 -11.69
N ALA A 264 4.51 4.95 -12.30
CA ALA A 264 4.78 5.63 -13.55
C ALA A 264 3.92 5.07 -14.70
N VAL A 265 3.74 5.87 -15.74
CA VAL A 265 3.15 5.45 -17.03
C VAL A 265 4.20 5.56 -18.16
N LYS A 266 5.45 5.92 -17.84
CA LYS A 266 6.58 5.98 -18.78
C LYS A 266 7.89 5.51 -18.14
N THR A 267 8.81 4.97 -18.96
CA THR A 267 10.17 4.62 -18.53
C THR A 267 10.88 5.86 -18.00
N GLY A 268 11.44 5.81 -16.79
CA GLY A 268 12.07 6.98 -16.17
C GLY A 268 11.09 8.07 -15.70
N GLY A 269 9.78 7.85 -15.83
CA GLY A 269 8.76 8.69 -15.19
C GLY A 269 8.78 8.48 -13.68
N GLY A 270 8.63 9.58 -12.92
CA GLY A 270 8.41 9.51 -11.48
C GLY A 270 7.03 8.94 -11.13
N THR A 271 6.82 8.63 -9.86
CA THR A 271 5.48 8.30 -9.32
C THR A 271 4.52 9.46 -9.56
N HIS A 272 3.26 9.15 -9.86
CA HIS A 272 2.21 10.15 -9.93
C HIS A 272 1.73 10.54 -8.54
N HIS A 273 1.51 11.84 -8.33
CA HIS A 273 0.95 12.36 -7.08
C HIS A 273 -0.46 11.81 -6.84
N VAL A 274 -1.29 11.79 -7.89
CA VAL A 274 -2.69 11.36 -7.84
C VAL A 274 -2.89 9.96 -8.41
N LEU A 275 -3.88 9.24 -7.89
CA LEU A 275 -4.22 7.90 -8.37
C LEU A 275 -4.67 7.96 -9.83
N LYS A 276 -4.09 7.12 -10.67
CA LYS A 276 -4.49 6.92 -12.07
C LYS A 276 -5.26 5.62 -12.22
N GLN A 277 -6.12 5.58 -13.24
CA GLN A 277 -6.83 4.37 -13.65
C GLN A 277 -6.77 4.19 -15.17
N THR A 278 -6.82 2.94 -15.63
CA THR A 278 -6.90 2.62 -17.07
C THR A 278 -7.63 1.30 -17.29
N GLN A 279 -8.26 1.16 -18.46
CA GLN A 279 -8.90 -0.07 -18.92
C GLN A 279 -7.95 -0.83 -19.85
N VAL A 280 -7.79 -2.13 -19.62
CA VAL A 280 -7.02 -3.05 -20.47
C VAL A 280 -7.83 -4.32 -20.73
N ARG A 281 -7.28 -5.21 -21.55
CA ARG A 281 -7.90 -6.51 -21.84
C ARG A 281 -7.04 -7.66 -21.38
N VAL A 282 -7.70 -8.70 -20.90
CA VAL A 282 -7.08 -10.02 -20.67
C VAL A 282 -6.68 -10.62 -22.01
N ILE A 283 -5.46 -11.12 -22.08
CA ILE A 283 -4.95 -11.83 -23.26
C ILE A 283 -4.56 -13.25 -22.90
N GLU A 284 -4.69 -14.14 -23.87
CA GLU A 284 -4.11 -15.48 -23.81
C GLU A 284 -2.75 -15.52 -24.49
N ASN A 285 -2.06 -16.64 -24.30
CA ASN A 285 -0.87 -17.01 -25.04
C ASN A 285 0.34 -16.06 -24.84
N CYS A 286 0.48 -15.48 -23.64
CA CYS A 286 1.56 -14.57 -23.30
C CYS A 286 2.94 -15.24 -23.09
N GLU A 287 3.02 -16.57 -23.08
CA GLU A 287 4.26 -17.36 -23.07
C GLU A 287 5.16 -17.11 -24.29
N HIS A 288 4.63 -16.54 -25.37
CA HIS A 288 5.45 -16.14 -26.52
C HIS A 288 6.29 -14.89 -26.22
N PHE A 289 5.92 -14.14 -25.18
CA PHE A 289 6.61 -12.90 -24.77
C PHE A 289 7.53 -13.12 -23.56
N TRP A 290 7.34 -14.21 -22.81
CA TRP A 290 7.96 -14.44 -21.51
C TRP A 290 8.32 -15.92 -21.34
N THR A 291 9.49 -16.23 -20.79
CA THR A 291 10.04 -17.60 -20.74
C THR A 291 9.33 -18.53 -19.75
N ASP A 292 8.87 -18.02 -18.61
CA ASP A 292 8.45 -18.83 -17.46
C ASP A 292 7.00 -18.59 -17.04
N ILE A 293 6.12 -18.31 -18.01
CA ILE A 293 4.70 -18.07 -17.72
C ILE A 293 3.99 -19.36 -17.32
N ASN A 294 3.29 -19.30 -16.18
CA ASN A 294 2.35 -20.31 -15.75
C ASN A 294 0.91 -19.79 -15.88
N LYS A 295 0.19 -20.23 -16.93
CA LYS A 295 -1.19 -19.78 -17.22
C LYS A 295 -2.18 -20.09 -16.09
N GLU A 296 -1.93 -21.13 -15.29
CA GLU A 296 -2.80 -21.51 -14.16
C GLU A 296 -2.59 -20.60 -12.96
N LYS A 297 -1.43 -19.93 -12.87
CA LYS A 297 -1.04 -19.10 -11.73
C LYS A 297 -0.93 -17.62 -12.05
N GLN A 298 -0.95 -17.26 -13.34
CA GLN A 298 -0.76 -15.91 -13.83
C GLN A 298 -1.84 -15.51 -14.85
N ILE A 299 -2.16 -14.22 -14.87
CA ILE A 299 -3.04 -13.57 -15.84
C ILE A 299 -2.19 -12.56 -16.62
N CYS A 300 -2.38 -12.52 -17.93
CA CYS A 300 -1.72 -11.56 -18.78
C CYS A 300 -2.73 -10.55 -19.31
N VAL A 301 -2.33 -9.28 -19.30
CA VAL A 301 -3.18 -8.18 -19.79
C VAL A 301 -2.40 -7.27 -20.71
N ARG A 302 -3.14 -6.61 -21.59
CA ARG A 302 -2.58 -5.70 -22.59
C ARG A 302 -3.51 -4.53 -22.82
N ASP A 303 -2.93 -3.34 -22.97
CA ASP A 303 -3.66 -2.16 -23.44
C ASP A 303 -4.03 -2.33 -24.93
N PRO A 304 -5.32 -2.29 -25.29
CA PRO A 304 -5.78 -2.36 -26.68
C PRO A 304 -5.21 -1.27 -27.60
N SER A 305 -4.88 -0.10 -27.07
CA SER A 305 -4.38 1.03 -27.87
C SER A 305 -2.89 0.97 -28.17
N LEU A 306 -2.15 0.07 -27.48
CA LEU A 306 -0.70 -0.02 -27.52
C LEU A 306 0.04 1.27 -27.07
N ASN A 307 -0.70 2.26 -26.54
CA ASN A 307 -0.18 3.58 -26.19
C ASN A 307 -0.02 3.81 -24.68
N SER A 308 -0.61 2.94 -23.84
CA SER A 308 -0.40 2.93 -22.40
C SER A 308 0.42 1.71 -22.00
N ALA A 309 1.69 1.96 -21.75
CA ALA A 309 2.46 1.05 -20.95
C ALA A 309 2.26 1.44 -19.48
N VAL A 310 1.40 0.70 -18.79
CA VAL A 310 1.36 0.73 -17.32
C VAL A 310 2.74 0.27 -16.83
N CYS A 311 3.50 1.17 -16.19
CA CYS A 311 4.89 0.95 -15.81
C CYS A 311 5.09 0.56 -14.35
N ASN A 312 6.38 0.36 -14.02
CA ASN A 312 6.95 0.41 -12.67
C ASN A 312 6.13 1.30 -11.70
N GLY A 313 5.77 0.73 -10.55
CA GLY A 313 5.01 1.40 -9.47
C GLY A 313 3.55 0.95 -9.32
N ASN A 314 3.12 -0.06 -10.08
CA ASN A 314 1.85 -0.77 -9.91
C ASN A 314 1.97 -2.04 -9.05
N SER A 315 3.19 -2.48 -8.73
CA SER A 315 3.49 -3.73 -8.03
C SER A 315 2.63 -3.92 -6.79
N GLY A 316 2.04 -5.11 -6.64
CA GLY A 316 1.16 -5.43 -5.52
C GLY A 316 -0.25 -4.84 -5.59
N GLY A 317 -0.53 -3.87 -6.48
CA GLY A 317 -1.86 -3.34 -6.71
C GLY A 317 -2.81 -4.33 -7.41
N PRO A 318 -4.13 -4.07 -7.40
CA PRO A 318 -5.12 -4.98 -7.96
C PRO A 318 -5.26 -4.87 -9.48
N LEU A 319 -5.56 -6.00 -10.10
CA LEU A 319 -6.29 -6.09 -11.35
C LEU A 319 -7.76 -6.31 -11.04
N LEU A 320 -8.62 -5.39 -11.47
CA LEU A 320 -10.01 -5.32 -11.05
C LEU A 320 -10.98 -5.67 -12.18
N GLN A 321 -12.04 -6.39 -11.85
CA GLN A 321 -13.19 -6.60 -12.73
C GLN A 321 -14.49 -6.31 -11.99
N GLU A 322 -15.46 -5.74 -12.70
CA GLU A 322 -16.80 -5.53 -12.17
C GLU A 322 -17.74 -6.69 -12.54
N HIS A 323 -18.39 -7.26 -11.53
CA HIS A 323 -19.46 -8.24 -11.69
C HIS A 323 -20.72 -7.75 -10.96
N SER A 324 -21.76 -7.40 -11.72
CA SER A 324 -23.07 -7.01 -11.15
C SER A 324 -22.97 -5.89 -10.08
N GLY A 325 -22.12 -4.90 -10.33
CA GLY A 325 -21.85 -3.78 -9.43
C GLY A 325 -20.92 -4.10 -8.25
N GLN A 326 -20.28 -5.28 -8.21
CA GLN A 326 -19.23 -5.63 -7.26
C GLN A 326 -17.88 -5.73 -7.96
N TRP A 327 -16.89 -5.04 -7.41
CA TRP A 327 -15.51 -5.13 -7.87
C TRP A 327 -14.79 -6.27 -7.18
N VAL A 328 -14.19 -7.14 -7.99
CA VAL A 328 -13.35 -8.25 -7.55
C VAL A 328 -11.88 -7.98 -7.88
N VAL A 329 -10.98 -8.55 -7.09
CA VAL A 329 -9.53 -8.54 -7.37
C VAL A 329 -9.11 -9.83 -8.04
N ASP A 330 -9.12 -9.86 -9.39
CA ASP A 330 -8.75 -11.04 -10.17
C ASP A 330 -7.24 -11.28 -10.18
N GLY A 331 -6.46 -10.22 -10.02
CA GLY A 331 -5.01 -10.28 -10.11
C GLY A 331 -4.28 -9.36 -9.15
N VAL A 332 -3.04 -9.71 -8.84
CA VAL A 332 -2.07 -8.86 -8.15
C VAL A 332 -0.96 -8.50 -9.13
N THR A 333 -0.65 -7.21 -9.28
CA THR A 333 0.42 -6.78 -10.20
C THR A 333 1.75 -7.42 -9.81
N SER A 334 2.33 -8.19 -10.72
CA SER A 334 3.57 -8.94 -10.47
C SER A 334 4.74 -8.35 -11.27
N PHE A 335 4.74 -8.48 -12.59
CA PHE A 335 5.82 -7.96 -13.42
C PHE A 335 5.34 -7.52 -14.80
N GLY A 336 6.19 -6.74 -15.46
CA GLY A 336 6.01 -6.27 -16.82
C GLY A 336 7.35 -5.92 -17.43
N HIS A 337 7.34 -5.40 -18.65
CA HIS A 337 8.57 -4.99 -19.29
C HIS A 337 9.18 -3.77 -18.57
N ARG A 338 10.49 -3.83 -18.29
CA ARG A 338 11.21 -2.77 -17.55
C ARG A 338 11.17 -1.42 -18.26
N GLU A 339 11.10 -1.46 -19.59
CA GLU A 339 10.98 -0.29 -20.46
C GLU A 339 9.57 -0.25 -21.03
N CYS A 340 8.72 0.54 -20.40
CA CYS A 340 7.37 0.82 -20.87
C CYS A 340 7.31 1.44 -22.26
N GLU A 341 8.36 2.15 -22.64
CA GLU A 341 8.41 2.93 -23.88
C GLU A 341 8.74 2.10 -25.12
N MET A 342 8.94 0.78 -25.01
CA MET A 342 9.02 -0.10 -26.17
C MET A 342 7.63 -0.36 -26.78
N ILE A 343 6.99 0.71 -27.26
CA ILE A 343 5.74 0.72 -28.06
C ILE A 343 5.81 -0.32 -29.21
N ASN A 344 7.02 -0.63 -29.69
CA ASN A 344 7.25 -1.54 -30.81
C ASN A 344 7.08 -3.04 -30.48
N HIS A 345 7.09 -3.46 -29.21
CA HIS A 345 7.05 -4.88 -28.84
C HIS A 345 5.75 -5.32 -28.18
N ASN A 346 4.90 -4.37 -27.76
CA ASN A 346 3.57 -4.67 -27.25
C ASN A 346 3.57 -5.76 -26.16
N MET A 347 4.52 -5.66 -25.22
CA MET A 347 4.73 -6.66 -24.18
C MET A 347 3.56 -6.64 -23.19
N PRO A 348 2.94 -7.80 -22.90
CA PRO A 348 1.87 -7.85 -21.91
C PRO A 348 2.39 -7.73 -20.49
N ASN A 349 1.59 -7.13 -19.62
CA ASN A 349 1.84 -7.13 -18.18
C ASN A 349 1.27 -8.39 -17.55
N VAL A 350 1.96 -8.89 -16.53
CA VAL A 350 1.68 -10.17 -15.87
C VAL A 350 1.27 -9.94 -14.42
N TYR A 351 0.19 -10.60 -14.04
CA TYR A 351 -0.44 -10.53 -12.73
C TYR A 351 -0.50 -11.93 -12.14
N THR A 352 -0.33 -12.04 -10.83
CA THR A 352 -0.65 -13.27 -10.11
C THR A 352 -2.17 -13.49 -10.17
N ARG A 353 -2.62 -14.66 -10.61
CA ARG A 353 -4.04 -15.05 -10.68
C ARG A 353 -4.58 -15.33 -9.28
N VAL A 354 -5.39 -14.44 -8.71
CA VAL A 354 -5.83 -14.56 -7.30
C VAL A 354 -6.70 -15.79 -7.05
N SER A 355 -7.55 -16.17 -8.02
CA SER A 355 -8.41 -17.36 -7.92
C SER A 355 -7.62 -18.65 -7.63
N ALA A 356 -6.40 -18.77 -8.17
CA ALA A 356 -5.51 -19.92 -7.96
C ALA A 356 -4.98 -20.03 -6.53
N TYR A 357 -5.04 -18.95 -5.75
CA TYR A 357 -4.54 -18.87 -4.37
C TYR A 357 -5.65 -18.77 -3.33
N LEU A 358 -6.93 -18.84 -3.72
CA LEU A 358 -8.05 -18.78 -2.77
C LEU A 358 -7.93 -19.80 -1.62
N PRO A 359 -7.52 -21.07 -1.84
CA PRO A 359 -7.32 -22.01 -0.73
C PRO A 359 -6.25 -21.54 0.27
N TRP A 360 -5.16 -20.95 -0.23
CA TRP A 360 -4.08 -20.40 0.60
C TRP A 360 -4.53 -19.14 1.35
N ILE A 361 -5.20 -18.20 0.65
CA ILE A 361 -5.75 -16.97 1.23
C ILE A 361 -6.74 -17.31 2.36
N ASN A 362 -7.72 -18.15 2.09
CA ASN A 362 -8.72 -18.57 3.08
C ASN A 362 -8.10 -19.35 4.23
N GLY A 363 -7.11 -20.21 3.94
CA GLY A 363 -6.37 -20.94 4.97
C GLY A 363 -5.59 -20.06 5.93
N ILE A 364 -5.26 -18.82 5.56
CA ILE A 364 -4.66 -17.82 6.45
C ILE A 364 -5.74 -17.03 7.20
N MET A 365 -6.79 -16.56 6.51
CA MET A 365 -7.82 -15.73 7.13
C MET A 365 -8.70 -16.46 8.15
N HIS A 366 -8.73 -17.80 8.12
CA HIS A 366 -9.49 -18.64 9.05
C HIS A 366 -8.64 -19.26 10.17
N LYS A 367 -7.38 -18.88 10.30
CA LYS A 367 -6.55 -19.19 11.48
C LYS A 367 -6.80 -18.15 12.56
#